data_AF-A0AAD7F1M8-F1
#
_entry.id   AF-A0AAD7F1M8-F1
#
_cell.length_a   1.000
_cell.length_b   1.000
_cell.length_c   1.000
_cell.angle_alpha   90.00
_cell.angle_beta   90.00
_cell.angle_gamma   90.00
#
_symmetry.space_group_name_H-M   'P 1'
#
loop_
_entity.id
_entity.type
_entity.pdbx_description
1 polymer ?
#
loop_
_entity_poly.entity_id
_entity_poly.type
_entity_poly.pdbx_seq_one_letter_code
_entity_poly.pdbx_strand_id
1 'polypeptide(L)'
;LTSNNVPLDSEIPFIHDIMSDGQKQVDALEAAIAQLTRKRDEIVENIRQHRAILSPIRRMPPELAGEILVLSLSSDDDGDIANEPPWYLVHICRFWRHCVLAYPALW
;
A
#
# COMPACT_ATOMS: atom_id res chain seq x y z
N LEU A 1 -37.97 27.71 -0.08
CA LEU A 1 -38.76 27.25 -1.24
C LEU A 1 -39.00 25.75 -1.07
N THR A 2 -40.13 25.36 -0.48
CA THR A 2 -40.50 23.96 -0.15
C THR A 2 -41.83 23.57 -0.82
N SER A 3 -42.14 24.15 -1.98
CA SER A 3 -43.43 23.98 -2.66
C SER A 3 -43.23 23.31 -4.02
N ASN A 4 -44.04 22.30 -4.33
CA ASN A 4 -44.06 21.56 -5.61
C ASN A 4 -44.67 22.37 -6.79
N ASN A 5 -44.67 23.71 -6.70
CA ASN A 5 -45.21 24.57 -7.74
C ASN A 5 -44.16 24.85 -8.82
N VAL A 6 -44.61 25.06 -10.06
CA VAL A 6 -43.74 25.53 -11.15
C VAL A 6 -43.19 26.90 -10.77
N PRO A 7 -41.86 27.13 -10.85
CA PRO A 7 -41.27 28.43 -10.53
C PRO A 7 -41.80 29.51 -11.46
N LEU A 8 -41.98 30.72 -10.93
CA LEU A 8 -42.25 31.89 -11.76
C LEU A 8 -41.00 32.23 -12.58
N ASP A 9 -41.17 32.82 -13.76
CA ASP A 9 -40.04 33.23 -14.62
C ASP A 9 -39.05 34.15 -13.91
N SER A 10 -39.53 34.95 -12.95
CA SER A 10 -38.70 35.82 -12.10
C SER A 10 -37.87 35.08 -11.05
N GLU A 11 -38.24 33.84 -10.70
CA GLU A 11 -37.55 33.02 -9.70
C GLU A 11 -36.45 32.15 -10.33
N ILE A 12 -36.57 31.84 -11.63
CA ILE A 12 -35.61 30.98 -12.36
C ILE A 12 -34.16 31.48 -12.26
N PRO A 13 -33.83 32.77 -12.47
CA PRO A 13 -32.46 33.26 -12.36
C PRO A 13 -31.88 33.09 -10.95
N PHE A 14 -32.70 33.33 -9.93
CA PHE A 14 -32.29 33.19 -8.53
C PHE A 14 -32.01 31.73 -8.16
N ILE A 15 -32.84 30.80 -8.65
CA ILE A 15 -32.61 29.36 -8.47
C ILE A 15 -31.31 28.93 -9.16
N HIS A 16 -31.06 29.40 -10.39
CA HIS A 16 -29.80 29.13 -11.09
C HIS A 16 -28.58 29.67 -10.35
N ASP A 17 -28.67 30.86 -9.76
CA ASP A 17 -27.59 31.45 -8.99
C ASP A 17 -27.27 30.63 -7.73
N ILE A 18 -28.31 30.21 -6.98
CA ILE A 18 -28.15 29.30 -5.82
C ILE A 18 -27.50 27.98 -6.26
N MET A 19 -27.95 27.39 -7.36
CA MET A 19 -27.37 26.15 -7.88
C MET A 19 -25.92 26.34 -8.29
N SER A 20 -25.59 27.46 -8.94
CA SER A 20 -24.22 27.77 -9.34
C SER A 20 -23.30 27.97 -8.14
N ASP A 21 -23.75 28.69 -7.12
CA ASP A 21 -23.00 28.88 -5.87
C ASP A 21 -22.81 27.55 -5.14
N GLY A 22 -23.88 26.76 -5.00
CA GLY A 22 -23.81 25.41 -4.43
C GLY A 22 -22.82 24.52 -5.15
N GLN A 23 -22.82 24.53 -6.49
CA GLN A 23 -21.86 23.75 -7.28
C GLN A 23 -20.42 24.21 -7.05
N LYS A 24 -20.15 25.52 -6.98
CA LYS A 24 -18.81 26.04 -6.66
C LYS A 24 -18.33 25.58 -5.29
N GLN A 25 -19.22 25.52 -4.29
CA GLN A 25 -18.87 25.02 -2.96
C GLN A 25 -18.53 23.53 -2.99
N VAL A 26 -19.29 22.72 -3.74
CA VAL A 26 -18.99 21.30 -3.95
C VAL A 26 -17.62 21.13 -4.62
N ASP A 27 -17.36 21.84 -5.72
CA ASP A 27 -16.10 21.74 -6.46
C ASP A 27 -14.90 22.15 -5.58
N ALA A 28 -15.07 23.18 -4.75
CA ALA A 28 -14.04 23.62 -3.82
C ALA A 28 -13.74 22.56 -2.74
N LEU A 29 -14.78 21.90 -2.21
CA LEU A 29 -14.62 20.80 -1.25
C LEU A 29 -13.95 19.58 -1.89
N GLU A 30 -14.33 19.22 -3.11
CA GLU A 30 -13.71 18.11 -3.85
C GLU A 30 -12.22 18.37 -4.11
N ALA A 31 -11.88 19.61 -4.49
CA ALA A 31 -10.49 20.01 -4.67
C ALA A 31 -9.69 19.91 -3.34
N ALA A 32 -10.27 20.35 -2.22
CA ALA A 32 -9.66 20.24 -0.91
C ALA A 32 -9.46 18.78 -0.48
N ILE A 33 -10.47 17.92 -0.71
CA ILE A 33 -10.38 16.48 -0.45
C ILE A 33 -9.23 15.88 -1.26
N ALA A 34 -9.17 16.15 -2.57
CA ALA A 34 -8.11 15.62 -3.43
C ALA A 34 -6.70 16.02 -2.95
N GLN A 35 -6.52 17.27 -2.52
CA GLN A 35 -5.26 17.74 -1.96
C GLN A 35 -4.89 17.03 -0.65
N LEU A 36 -5.85 16.87 0.26
CA LEU A 36 -5.64 16.17 1.54
C LEU A 36 -5.35 14.69 1.33
N THR A 37 -6.03 14.04 0.39
CA THR A 37 -5.77 12.64 0.00
C THR A 37 -4.33 12.45 -0.49
N ARG A 38 -3.84 13.33 -1.37
CA ARG A 38 -2.45 13.29 -1.84
C ARG A 38 -1.45 13.43 -0.69
N LYS A 39 -1.65 14.42 0.19
CA LYS A 39 -0.78 14.62 1.36
C LYS A 39 -0.78 13.40 2.30
N ARG A 40 -1.95 12.80 2.53
CA ARG A 40 -2.06 11.55 3.30
C ARG A 40 -1.22 10.45 2.66
N ASP A 41 -1.32 10.26 1.34
CA ASP A 41 -0.60 9.18 0.65
C ASP A 41 0.91 9.35 0.70
N GLU A 42 1.41 10.58 0.54
CA GLU A 42 2.82 10.90 0.72
C GLU A 42 3.32 10.54 2.12
N ILE A 43 2.54 10.88 3.16
CA ILE A 43 2.87 10.55 4.55
C ILE A 43 2.84 9.04 4.80
N VAL A 44 1.82 8.34 4.29
CA VAL A 44 1.68 6.89 4.45
C VAL A 44 2.86 6.17 3.78
N GLU A 45 3.26 6.60 2.59
CA GLU A 45 4.41 6.03 1.89
C GLU A 45 5.71 6.32 2.64
N ASN A 46 5.89 7.52 3.18
CA ASN A 46 7.03 7.84 4.03
C ASN A 46 7.10 6.91 5.26
N ILE A 47 5.98 6.72 5.97
CA ILE A 47 5.90 5.80 7.11
C ILE A 47 6.26 4.36 6.68
N ARG A 48 5.74 3.90 5.54
CA ARG A 48 6.00 2.57 5.00
C ARG A 48 7.49 2.36 4.75
N GLN A 49 8.17 3.33 4.14
CA GLN A 49 9.60 3.27 3.86
C GLN A 49 10.43 3.15 5.14
N HIS A 50 10.13 3.99 6.15
CA HIS A 50 10.82 3.93 7.44
C HIS A 50 10.57 2.60 8.17
N ARG A 51 9.32 2.10 8.16
CA ARG A 51 9.01 0.76 8.71
C ARG A 51 9.76 -0.34 8.00
N ALA A 52 9.91 -0.26 6.67
CA ALA A 52 10.67 -1.24 5.91
C ALA A 52 12.15 -1.24 6.27
N ILE A 53 12.74 -0.08 6.56
CA ILE A 53 14.13 0.04 7.05
C ILE A 53 14.28 -0.56 8.45
N LEU A 54 13.33 -0.29 9.34
CA LEU A 54 13.32 -0.80 10.70
C LEU A 54 12.90 -2.27 10.80
N SER A 55 12.47 -2.89 9.69
CA SER A 55 12.05 -4.28 9.67
C SER A 55 13.17 -5.19 10.21
N PRO A 56 12.86 -6.08 11.18
CA PRO A 56 13.86 -6.95 11.82
C PRO A 56 14.71 -7.71 10.81
N ILE A 57 14.11 -8.10 9.68
CA ILE A 57 14.79 -8.85 8.64
C ILE A 57 15.97 -8.11 8.00
N ARG A 58 15.93 -6.77 7.93
CA ARG A 58 17.05 -5.97 7.38
C ARG A 58 18.15 -5.71 8.40
N ARG A 59 17.86 -5.94 9.68
CA ARG A 59 18.78 -5.76 10.81
C ARG A 59 19.32 -7.09 11.32
N MET A 60 18.79 -8.20 10.82
CA MET A 60 19.21 -9.54 11.17
C MET A 60 20.56 -9.82 10.50
N PRO A 61 21.55 -10.33 11.25
CA PRO A 61 22.76 -10.87 10.65
C PRO A 61 22.40 -11.96 9.62
N PRO A 62 23.03 -11.97 8.45
CA PRO A 62 22.77 -12.98 7.43
C PRO A 62 23.00 -14.41 7.95
N GLU A 63 23.83 -14.59 8.97
CA GLU A 63 24.05 -15.85 9.73
C GLU A 63 22.78 -16.37 10.35
N LEU A 64 22.09 -15.54 11.13
CA LEU A 64 20.86 -15.95 11.78
C LEU A 64 19.72 -16.15 10.77
N ALA A 65 19.71 -15.36 9.70
CA ALA A 65 18.76 -15.56 8.61
C ALA A 65 18.99 -16.91 7.90
N GLY A 66 20.25 -17.25 7.61
CA GLY A 66 20.64 -18.54 7.03
C GLY A 66 20.28 -19.73 7.91
N GLU A 67 20.54 -19.65 9.22
CA GLU A 67 20.15 -20.69 10.18
C GLU A 67 18.62 -20.89 10.25
N ILE A 68 17.85 -19.79 10.30
CA ILE A 68 16.37 -19.86 10.25
C ILE A 68 15.91 -20.54 8.97
N LEU A 69 16.54 -20.24 7.83
CA LEU A 69 16.23 -20.90 6.57
C LEU A 69 16.51 -22.39 6.66
N VAL A 70 17.71 -22.82 7.04
CA VAL A 70 18.06 -24.25 7.15
C VAL A 70 17.07 -24.99 8.07
N LEU A 71 16.66 -24.39 9.18
CA LEU A 71 15.66 -24.96 10.09
C LEU A 71 14.28 -25.08 9.45
N SER A 72 13.84 -24.09 8.67
CA SER A 72 12.53 -24.12 7.97
C SER A 72 12.45 -25.15 6.84
N LEU A 73 13.59 -25.52 6.27
CA LEU A 73 13.72 -26.46 5.17
C LEU A 73 13.79 -27.92 5.64
N SER A 74 14.16 -28.13 6.90
CA SER A 74 14.26 -29.46 7.51
C SER A 74 12.89 -30.05 7.90
N SER A 75 11.80 -29.31 7.70
CA SER A 75 10.44 -29.67 8.16
C SER A 75 9.51 -30.24 7.08
N ASP A 76 9.80 -30.06 5.79
CA ASP A 76 8.93 -30.46 4.68
C ASP A 76 9.61 -31.53 3.81
N ASP A 77 9.55 -32.79 4.24
CA ASP A 77 9.92 -33.97 3.44
C ASP A 77 8.71 -34.42 2.61
N ASP A 78 8.28 -33.59 1.67
CA ASP A 78 7.09 -33.85 0.83
C ASP A 78 7.44 -33.88 -0.66
N GLY A 79 8.53 -34.57 -1.02
CA GLY A 79 8.82 -35.18 -2.34
C GLY A 79 8.73 -34.32 -3.62
N ASP A 80 8.45 -33.03 -3.53
CA ASP A 80 8.22 -32.13 -4.66
C ASP A 80 9.48 -31.31 -4.94
N ILE A 81 10.23 -31.76 -5.94
CA ILE A 81 11.53 -31.21 -6.36
C ILE A 81 11.42 -29.73 -6.81
N ALA A 82 10.21 -29.26 -7.15
CA ALA A 82 9.96 -27.85 -7.47
C ALA A 82 9.77 -26.95 -6.23
N ASN A 83 9.46 -27.55 -5.08
CA ASN A 83 9.39 -26.92 -3.75
C ASN A 83 10.65 -27.15 -2.92
N GLU A 84 11.68 -27.81 -3.49
CA GLU A 84 12.92 -28.04 -2.77
C GLU A 84 13.61 -26.71 -2.41
N PRO A 85 14.20 -26.65 -1.20
CA PRO A 85 15.04 -25.55 -0.80
C PRO A 85 16.12 -25.21 -1.84
N PRO A 86 16.49 -23.94 -2.06
CA PRO A 86 15.98 -22.69 -1.47
C PRO A 86 15.29 -21.79 -2.53
N TRP A 87 14.72 -22.35 -3.59
CA TRP A 87 14.35 -21.59 -4.79
C TRP A 87 13.22 -20.58 -4.54
N TYR A 88 12.20 -20.93 -3.76
CA TYR A 88 11.09 -20.02 -3.44
C TYR A 88 11.53 -18.83 -2.57
N LEU A 89 12.51 -19.04 -1.68
CA LEU A 89 13.04 -18.00 -0.78
C LEU A 89 13.75 -16.88 -1.55
N VAL A 90 14.40 -17.24 -2.65
CA VAL A 90 15.09 -16.32 -3.56
C VAL A 90 14.13 -15.33 -4.24
N HIS A 91 12.83 -15.65 -4.29
CA HIS A 91 11.80 -14.79 -4.87
C HIS A 91 11.12 -13.85 -3.87
N ILE A 92 11.31 -14.01 -2.55
CA ILE A 92 10.63 -13.20 -1.53
C ILE A 92 11.18 -11.77 -1.49
N CYS A 93 12.50 -11.61 -1.32
CA CYS A 93 13.15 -10.30 -1.39
C CYS A 93 14.66 -10.40 -1.63
N ARG A 94 15.30 -9.25 -1.96
CA ARG A 94 16.75 -9.16 -2.21
C ARG A 94 17.60 -9.67 -1.05
N PHE A 95 17.14 -9.50 0.20
CA PHE A 95 17.87 -9.91 1.39
C PHE A 95 17.87 -11.44 1.53
N TRP A 96 16.70 -12.07 1.36
CA TRP A 96 16.60 -13.53 1.35
C TRP A 96 17.43 -14.16 0.23
N ARG A 97 17.38 -13.59 -0.99
CA ARG A 97 18.23 -14.02 -2.10
C ARG A 97 19.72 -13.95 -1.75
N HIS A 98 20.15 -12.86 -1.11
CA HIS A 98 21.53 -12.71 -0.68
C HIS A 98 21.92 -13.76 0.38
N CYS A 99 21.06 -14.00 1.38
CA CYS A 99 21.30 -15.01 2.41
C CYS A 99 21.38 -16.41 1.78
N VAL A 100 20.45 -16.77 0.91
CA VAL A 100 20.47 -18.07 0.22
C VAL A 100 21.79 -18.27 -0.55
N LEU A 101 22.22 -17.28 -1.34
CA LEU A 101 23.47 -17.32 -2.12
C LEU A 101 24.73 -17.33 -1.25
N ALA A 102 24.67 -16.78 -0.05
CA ALA A 102 25.83 -16.67 0.85
C ALA A 102 26.01 -17.88 1.77
N TYR A 103 25.03 -18.78 1.88
CA TYR A 103 25.03 -19.91 2.82
C TYR A 103 25.15 -21.24 2.09
N PRO A 104 26.36 -21.84 2.01
CA PRO A 104 26.60 -23.13 1.33
C PRO A 104 25.75 -24.29 1.86
N ALA A 105 25.30 -24.24 3.12
CA ALA A 105 24.45 -25.27 3.73
C ALA A 105 23.02 -25.33 3.15
N LEU A 106 22.66 -24.39 2.26
CA LEU A 106 21.38 -24.34 1.54
C LEU A 106 21.47 -24.91 0.11
N TRP A 107 22.64 -25.42 -0.30
CA TRP A 107 22.96 -25.98 -1.63
C TRP A 107 23.44 -27.43 -1.47
#